data_AF-A0A2D6RF41-F1
#
_entry.id   AF-A0A2D6RF41-F1
#
_cell.length_a   1.000
_cell.length_b   1.000
_cell.length_c   1.000
_cell.angle_alpha   90.00
_cell.angle_beta   90.00
_cell.angle_gamma   90.00
#
_symmetry.space_group_name_H-M   'P 1'
#
loop_
_entity.id
_entity.type
_entity.pdbx_description
1 polymer ?
#
loop_
_entity_poly.entity_id
_entity_poly.type
_entity_poly.pdbx_seq_one_letter_code
_entity_poly.pdbx_strand_id
1 'polypeptide(L)'
;MKPKVLCVCAKGINRSRYLAHYLREKGYETRWGGVEPQLWFGKDITLYTKKEDIDWADVIVIVRPRLKTILEGKFPLDGKNVIVFDITDNPDIIVKTHPELEGQPKKVFNEKITYPALRNAIDPYLPLEK
;
A
#
# COMPACT_ATOMS: atom_id res chain seq x y z
N MET A 1 5.07 -22.25 7.54
CA MET A 1 5.76 -21.32 6.61
C MET A 1 5.12 -19.94 6.78
N LYS A 2 5.89 -18.86 6.85
CA LYS A 2 5.32 -17.51 7.06
C LYS A 2 4.51 -17.08 5.82
N PRO A 3 3.32 -16.47 5.96
CA PRO A 3 2.58 -15.92 4.82
C PRO A 3 3.39 -14.81 4.14
N LYS A 4 3.42 -14.85 2.80
CA LYS A 4 4.10 -13.89 1.94
C LYS A 4 3.12 -12.82 1.48
N VAL A 5 3.34 -11.59 1.89
CA VAL A 5 2.42 -10.48 1.67
C VAL A 5 3.05 -9.43 0.75
N LEU A 6 2.39 -9.12 -0.35
CA LEU A 6 2.74 -8.03 -1.24
C LEU A 6 1.83 -6.83 -0.99
N CYS A 7 2.41 -5.72 -0.52
CA CYS A 7 1.67 -4.47 -0.34
C CYS A 7 1.81 -3.59 -1.59
N VAL A 8 0.71 -3.10 -2.15
CA VAL A 8 0.70 -2.31 -3.39
C VAL A 8 0.04 -0.96 -3.15
N CYS A 9 0.72 0.11 -3.55
CA CYS A 9 0.14 1.46 -3.63
C CYS A 9 0.40 2.08 -5.00
N ALA A 10 0.13 3.38 -5.16
CA ALA A 10 0.34 4.05 -6.44
C ALA A 10 1.82 3.96 -6.86
N LYS A 11 2.75 4.34 -5.97
CA LYS A 11 4.16 4.59 -6.33
C LYS A 11 5.17 3.64 -5.66
N GLY A 12 4.74 2.88 -4.66
CA GLY A 12 5.62 2.00 -3.88
C GLY A 12 6.47 2.71 -2.81
N ILE A 13 6.27 4.01 -2.57
CA ILE A 13 7.20 4.81 -1.75
C ILE A 13 6.68 5.08 -0.32
N ASN A 14 5.37 5.23 -0.13
CA ASN A 14 4.77 5.62 1.15
C ASN A 14 3.92 4.50 1.76
N ARG A 15 2.63 4.42 1.39
CA ARG A 15 1.63 3.55 2.02
C ARG A 15 1.99 2.07 2.00
N SER A 16 2.34 1.52 0.83
CA SER A 16 2.70 0.10 0.73
C SER A 16 4.01 -0.24 1.43
N ARG A 17 5.02 0.64 1.35
CA ARG A 17 6.27 0.50 2.11
C ARG A 17 6.01 0.46 3.61
N TYR A 18 5.26 1.43 4.14
CA TYR A 18 4.89 1.48 5.55
C TYR A 18 4.16 0.20 6.00
N LEU A 19 3.12 -0.20 5.26
CA LEU A 19 2.33 -1.38 5.60
C LEU A 19 3.16 -2.66 5.57
N ALA A 20 4.06 -2.80 4.60
CA ALA A 20 4.98 -3.94 4.53
C ALA A 20 5.95 -3.99 5.72
N HIS A 21 6.43 -2.85 6.21
CA HIS A 21 7.24 -2.80 7.44
C HIS A 21 6.41 -3.19 8.67
N TYR A 22 5.22 -2.63 8.83
CA TYR A 22 4.31 -2.97 9.93
C TYR A 22 3.96 -4.47 9.97
N LEU A 23 3.65 -5.08 8.83
CA LEU A 23 3.37 -6.51 8.74
C LEU A 23 4.63 -7.36 8.98
N ARG A 24 5.81 -6.88 8.58
CA ARG A 24 7.07 -7.57 8.89
C ARG A 24 7.33 -7.64 10.39
N GLU A 25 7.06 -6.55 11.13
CA GLU A 25 7.15 -6.51 12.58
C GLU A 25 6.17 -7.49 13.26
N LYS A 26 5.05 -7.79 12.60
CA LYS A 26 4.09 -8.84 13.02
C LYS A 26 4.46 -10.26 12.60
N GLY A 27 5.61 -10.45 11.94
CA GLY A 27 6.15 -11.77 11.62
C GLY A 27 5.87 -12.29 10.22
N TYR A 28 5.27 -11.48 9.34
CA TYR A 28 5.05 -11.84 7.93
C TYR A 28 6.30 -11.63 7.07
N GLU A 29 6.43 -12.39 5.97
CA GLU A 29 7.37 -12.06 4.91
C GLU A 29 6.72 -11.01 4.00
N THR A 30 7.38 -9.88 3.75
CA THR A 30 6.74 -8.76 3.07
C THR A 30 7.58 -8.18 1.94
N ARG A 31 6.90 -7.87 0.82
CA ARG A 31 7.38 -7.03 -0.28
C ARG A 31 6.42 -5.86 -0.49
N TRP A 32 6.85 -4.85 -1.22
CA TRP A 32 5.98 -3.73 -1.59
C TRP A 32 6.30 -3.20 -2.99
N GLY A 33 5.29 -2.57 -3.60
CA GLY A 33 5.43 -1.98 -4.91
C GLY A 33 4.41 -0.88 -5.23
N GLY A 34 4.60 -0.30 -6.41
CA GLY A 34 3.81 0.70 -7.08
C GLY A 34 3.26 0.17 -8.41
N VAL A 35 2.27 0.85 -8.97
CA VAL A 35 1.70 0.51 -10.29
C VAL A 35 1.63 1.70 -11.24
N GLU A 36 1.94 2.91 -10.78
CA GLU A 36 1.86 4.14 -11.56
C GLU A 36 3.19 4.90 -11.54
N PRO A 37 3.57 5.55 -12.66
CA PRO A 37 4.80 6.34 -12.75
C PRO A 37 4.80 7.54 -11.80
N GLN A 38 5.95 7.86 -11.22
CA GLN A 38 6.23 9.10 -10.52
C GLN A 38 7.55 9.65 -11.03
N LEU A 39 7.48 10.80 -11.70
CA LEU A 39 8.66 11.48 -12.18
C LEU A 39 9.19 12.43 -11.11
N TRP A 40 10.49 12.35 -10.85
CA TRP A 40 11.24 13.30 -10.04
C TRP A 40 12.44 13.77 -10.87
N PHE A 41 12.51 15.06 -11.17
CA PHE A 41 13.53 15.64 -12.08
C PHE A 41 13.66 14.86 -13.40
N GLY A 42 12.52 14.50 -14.01
CA GLY A 42 12.47 13.75 -15.27
C GLY A 42 12.82 12.26 -15.16
N LYS A 43 13.15 11.74 -13.97
CA LYS A 43 13.44 10.32 -13.74
C LYS A 43 12.26 9.64 -13.07
N ASP A 44 11.86 8.47 -13.56
CA ASP A 44 10.86 7.65 -12.88
C ASP A 44 11.47 7.04 -11.62
N ILE A 45 10.88 7.37 -10.46
CA ILE A 45 11.30 6.90 -9.14
C ILE A 45 10.33 5.86 -8.56
N THR A 46 9.39 5.36 -9.38
CA THR A 46 8.42 4.35 -8.94
C THR A 46 9.12 3.04 -8.63
N LEU A 47 8.79 2.48 -7.48
CA LEU A 47 9.18 1.11 -7.15
C LEU A 47 8.13 0.16 -7.71
N TYR A 48 8.19 -0.12 -9.01
CA TYR A 48 7.16 -0.92 -9.70
C TYR A 48 7.05 -2.35 -9.14
N THR A 49 5.81 -2.77 -8.96
CA THR A 49 5.45 -4.17 -8.73
C THR A 49 5.82 -4.98 -9.96
N LYS A 50 6.56 -6.06 -9.77
CA LYS A 50 6.98 -6.95 -10.86
C LYS A 50 6.19 -8.25 -10.84
N LYS A 51 6.23 -9.01 -11.93
CA LYS A 51 5.57 -10.32 -12.00
C LYS A 51 6.08 -11.27 -10.92
N GLU A 52 7.36 -11.24 -10.61
CA GLU A 52 7.96 -12.11 -9.59
C GLU A 52 7.44 -11.78 -8.18
N ASP A 53 6.99 -10.54 -7.94
CA ASP A 53 6.36 -10.17 -6.68
C ASP A 53 4.94 -10.74 -6.57
N ILE A 54 4.19 -10.73 -7.68
CA ILE A 54 2.84 -11.29 -7.77
C ILE A 54 2.88 -12.81 -7.59
N ASP A 55 3.80 -13.47 -8.29
CA ASP A 55 3.96 -14.93 -8.22
C ASP A 55 4.39 -15.37 -6.82
N TRP A 56 5.29 -14.60 -6.19
CA TRP A 56 5.79 -14.86 -4.84
C TRP A 56 4.72 -14.71 -3.75
N ALA A 57 3.76 -13.80 -3.90
CA ALA A 57 2.80 -13.46 -2.86
C ALA A 57 1.71 -14.54 -2.68
N ASP A 58 1.44 -14.87 -1.41
CA ASP A 58 0.24 -15.61 -1.00
C ASP A 58 -0.95 -14.62 -0.88
N VAL A 59 -0.69 -13.45 -0.30
CA VAL A 59 -1.68 -12.37 -0.10
C VAL A 59 -1.20 -11.07 -0.76
N ILE A 60 -2.09 -10.40 -1.49
CA ILE A 60 -1.84 -9.09 -2.10
C ILE A 60 -2.74 -8.05 -1.44
N VAL A 61 -2.14 -7.03 -0.83
CA VAL A 61 -2.86 -5.94 -0.15
C VAL A 61 -2.74 -4.65 -0.97
N ILE A 62 -3.86 -4.10 -1.43
CA ILE A 62 -3.92 -2.94 -2.32
C ILE A 62 -4.59 -1.77 -1.59
N VAL A 63 -3.89 -0.64 -1.44
CA VAL A 63 -4.36 0.44 -0.54
C VAL A 63 -5.43 1.37 -1.13
N ARG A 64 -5.77 1.23 -2.43
CA ARG A 64 -6.88 1.96 -3.07
C ARG A 64 -7.58 1.10 -4.13
N PRO A 65 -8.92 1.14 -4.27
CA PRO A 65 -9.64 0.28 -5.23
C PRO A 65 -9.22 0.49 -6.68
N ARG A 66 -9.03 1.75 -7.10
CA ARG A 66 -8.57 2.08 -8.46
C ARG A 66 -7.25 1.43 -8.86
N LEU A 67 -6.40 1.07 -7.89
CA LEU A 67 -5.11 0.45 -8.15
C LEU A 67 -5.24 -1.05 -8.44
N LYS A 68 -6.31 -1.70 -7.96
CA LYS A 68 -6.62 -3.10 -8.27
C LYS A 68 -6.82 -3.26 -9.77
N THR A 69 -7.67 -2.42 -10.37
CA THR A 69 -7.91 -2.45 -11.82
C THR A 69 -6.64 -2.23 -12.64
N ILE A 70 -5.77 -1.31 -12.21
CA ILE A 70 -4.48 -1.07 -12.88
C ILE A 70 -3.55 -2.28 -12.75
N LEU A 71 -3.53 -2.92 -11.57
CA LEU A 71 -2.69 -4.09 -11.33
C LEU A 71 -3.19 -5.31 -12.13
N GLU A 72 -4.51 -5.55 -12.16
CA GLU A 72 -5.16 -6.62 -12.94
C GLU A 72 -4.93 -6.46 -14.44
N GLY A 73 -4.92 -5.22 -14.94
CA GLY A 73 -4.58 -4.94 -16.34
C GLY A 73 -3.12 -5.23 -16.71
N LYS A 74 -2.23 -5.39 -15.72
CA LYS A 74 -0.80 -5.69 -15.92
C LYS A 74 -0.45 -7.14 -15.61
N PHE A 75 -1.11 -7.74 -14.63
CA PHE A 75 -0.83 -9.09 -14.15
C PHE A 75 -2.14 -9.81 -13.80
N PRO A 76 -2.33 -11.08 -14.22
CA PRO A 76 -3.45 -11.87 -13.74
C PRO A 76 -3.34 -12.09 -12.23
N LEU A 77 -4.43 -11.88 -11.51
CA LEU A 77 -4.52 -12.07 -10.05
C LEU A 77 -5.37 -13.30 -9.68
N ASP A 78 -5.69 -14.15 -10.66
CA ASP A 78 -6.52 -15.34 -10.46
C ASP A 78 -5.92 -16.27 -9.40
N GLY A 79 -6.76 -16.71 -8.46
CA GLY A 79 -6.35 -17.57 -7.36
C GLY A 79 -5.50 -16.90 -6.28
N LYS A 80 -5.29 -15.56 -6.34
CA LYS A 80 -4.63 -14.81 -5.26
C LYS A 80 -5.64 -14.32 -4.23
N ASN A 81 -5.24 -14.33 -2.95
CA ASN A 81 -6.00 -13.65 -1.90
C ASN A 81 -5.73 -12.14 -1.99
N VAL A 82 -6.71 -11.36 -2.45
CA VAL A 82 -6.57 -9.92 -2.67
C VAL A 82 -7.40 -9.14 -1.65
N ILE A 83 -6.73 -8.35 -0.82
CA ILE A 83 -7.33 -7.44 0.15
C ILE A 83 -7.23 -6.01 -0.39
N VAL A 84 -8.31 -5.25 -0.35
CA VAL A 84 -8.35 -3.89 -0.88
C VAL A 84 -8.86 -2.91 0.18
N PHE A 85 -8.12 -1.83 0.38
CA PHE A 85 -8.52 -0.68 1.20
C PHE A 85 -8.82 0.53 0.33
N ASP A 86 -9.46 1.56 0.89
CA ASP A 86 -9.47 2.90 0.32
C ASP A 86 -8.86 3.92 1.27
N ILE A 87 -7.52 3.89 1.38
CA ILE A 87 -6.77 4.83 2.20
C ILE A 87 -6.05 5.84 1.31
N THR A 88 -6.43 7.11 1.46
CA THR A 88 -5.80 8.25 0.81
C THR A 88 -4.66 8.81 1.67
N ASP A 89 -3.61 9.31 1.01
CA ASP A 89 -2.53 10.09 1.62
C ASP A 89 -2.44 11.49 1.00
N ASN A 90 -3.54 11.96 0.39
CA ASN A 90 -3.66 13.29 -0.19
C ASN A 90 -4.06 14.31 0.89
N PRO A 91 -3.19 15.28 1.24
CA PRO A 91 -3.50 16.34 2.18
C PRO A 91 -4.78 17.09 1.84
N ASP A 92 -5.00 17.45 0.58
CA ASP A 92 -6.15 18.26 0.14
C ASP A 92 -7.50 17.60 0.41
N ILE A 93 -7.52 16.27 0.49
CA ILE A 93 -8.72 15.50 0.81
C ILE A 93 -8.90 15.42 2.33
N ILE A 94 -7.82 15.11 3.04
CA ILE A 94 -7.87 14.84 4.48
C ILE A 94 -8.07 16.12 5.29
N VAL A 95 -7.53 17.27 4.86
CA VAL A 95 -7.75 18.55 5.57
C VAL A 95 -9.22 18.96 5.62
N LYS A 96 -10.06 18.43 4.71
CA LYS A 96 -11.52 18.66 4.74
C LYS A 96 -12.19 18.03 5.96
N THR A 97 -11.63 16.95 6.50
CA THR A 97 -12.13 16.27 7.70
C THR A 97 -11.21 16.44 8.92
N HIS A 98 -9.99 16.95 8.70
CA HIS A 98 -8.97 17.20 9.71
C HIS A 98 -8.29 18.56 9.46
N PRO A 99 -9.01 19.68 9.65
CA PRO A 99 -8.49 21.02 9.35
C PRO A 99 -7.27 21.40 10.20
N GLU A 100 -7.09 20.78 11.37
CA GLU A 100 -5.91 20.96 12.24
C GLU A 100 -4.58 20.50 11.59
N LEU A 101 -4.65 19.82 10.46
CA LEU A 101 -3.49 19.34 9.70
C LEU A 101 -3.12 20.24 8.52
N GLU A 102 -3.86 21.32 8.28
CA GLU A 102 -3.55 22.27 7.22
C GLU A 102 -2.15 22.90 7.42
N GLY A 103 -1.37 22.98 6.34
CA GLY A 103 0.00 23.50 6.38
C GLY A 103 1.03 22.61 7.09
N GLN A 104 0.63 21.47 7.65
CA GLN A 104 1.56 20.56 8.34
C GLN A 104 2.46 19.80 7.34
N PRO A 105 3.70 19.45 7.74
CA PRO A 105 4.56 18.61 6.92
C PRO A 105 3.91 17.25 6.61
N LYS A 106 4.10 16.75 5.38
CA LYS A 106 3.56 15.45 4.93
C LYS A 106 3.91 14.27 5.85
N LYS A 107 5.05 14.34 6.54
CA LYS A 107 5.44 13.35 7.55
C LYS A 107 4.45 13.32 8.73
N VAL A 108 4.17 14.49 9.31
CA VAL A 108 3.23 14.64 10.44
C VAL A 108 1.84 14.14 10.04
N PHE A 109 1.41 14.50 8.84
CA PHE A 109 0.16 14.03 8.27
C PHE A 109 0.08 12.51 8.18
N ASN A 110 1.12 11.86 7.64
CA ASN A 110 1.15 10.41 7.53
C ASN A 110 1.16 9.72 8.89
N GLU A 111 1.92 10.24 9.85
CA GLU A 111 2.02 9.69 11.20
C GLU A 111 0.68 9.78 11.96
N LYS A 112 -0.04 10.90 11.80
CA LYS A 112 -1.31 11.14 12.50
C LYS A 112 -2.51 10.48 11.84
N ILE A 113 -2.55 10.38 10.50
CA ILE A 113 -3.73 9.93 9.76
C ILE A 113 -3.45 8.67 8.94
N THR A 114 -2.58 8.76 7.95
CA THR A 114 -2.40 7.70 6.95
C THR A 114 -1.98 6.38 7.59
N TYR A 115 -0.98 6.39 8.47
CA TYR A 115 -0.42 5.19 9.07
C TYR A 115 -1.37 4.52 10.07
N PRO A 116 -2.01 5.25 11.01
CA PRO A 116 -3.11 4.68 11.80
C PRO A 116 -4.22 4.09 10.94
N ALA A 117 -4.65 4.78 9.88
CA ALA A 117 -5.71 4.28 9.01
C ALA A 117 -5.32 2.98 8.29
N LEU A 118 -4.06 2.86 7.83
CA LEU A 118 -3.55 1.61 7.25
C LEU A 118 -3.53 0.45 8.26
N ARG A 119 -3.11 0.72 9.51
CA ARG A 119 -3.10 -0.30 10.56
C ARG A 119 -4.51 -0.78 10.88
N ASN A 120 -5.44 0.16 11.07
CA ASN A 120 -6.83 -0.14 11.37
C ASN A 120 -7.52 -0.89 10.21
N ALA A 121 -7.15 -0.59 8.96
CA ALA A 121 -7.73 -1.26 7.80
C ALA A 121 -7.29 -2.72 7.66
N ILE A 122 -6.03 -3.05 7.99
CA ILE A 122 -5.52 -4.43 7.90
C ILE A 122 -5.89 -5.29 9.12
N ASP A 123 -6.11 -4.69 10.28
CA ASP A 123 -6.30 -5.40 11.55
C ASP A 123 -7.41 -6.48 11.51
N PRO A 124 -8.59 -6.23 10.90
CA PRO A 124 -9.66 -7.22 10.81
C PRO A 124 -9.32 -8.46 9.96
N TYR A 125 -8.26 -8.38 9.16
CA TYR A 125 -7.78 -9.47 8.31
C TYR A 125 -6.66 -10.28 8.98
N LEU A 126 -6.22 -9.88 10.18
CA LEU A 126 -5.18 -10.60 10.90
C LEU A 126 -5.78 -11.76 11.73
N PRO A 127 -5.13 -12.94 11.79
CA PRO A 127 -3.90 -13.29 11.06
C PRO A 127 -4.14 -13.52 9.57
N LEU A 128 -3.22 -13.07 8.72
CA LEU A 128 -3.25 -13.38 7.29
C LEU A 128 -2.91 -14.85 7.06
N GLU A 129 -3.71 -15.53 6.24
CA GLU A 129 -3.56 -16.93 5.88
C GLU A 129 -3.33 -17.11 4.36
N LYS A 130 -2.72 -18.23 3.99
CA LYS A 130 -2.39 -18.58 2.60
C LYS A 130 -3.62 -19.01 1.81
#